data_AF-A0A8D8YRR3-F1
#
_entry.id   AF-A0A8D8YRR3-F1
#
_cell.length_a   1.000
_cell.length_b   1.000
_cell.length_c   1.000
_cell.angle_alpha   90.00
_cell.angle_beta   90.00
_cell.angle_gamma   90.00
#
_symmetry.space_group_name_H-M   'P 1'
#
loop_
_entity.id
_entity.type
_entity.pdbx_description
1 polymer ?
#
loop_
_entity_poly.entity_id
_entity_poly.type
_entity_poly.pdbx_seq_one_letter_code
_entity_poly.pdbx_strand_id
1 'polypeptide(L)'
;MEEDSDSDPSVPAMLHRIRKYPRFVRSDLTVYWIAAGLRVVLTLLPQSGYIHPDEFFQSTEVVIGDIFNVENSKPWEFKVSYPVRSIAPIYLVLGAPLFILKLLADWFQLNVTTPYILLVVPRLVFCALSFVTDFSIYRICKLEGD
;
A
#
# COMPACT_ATOMS: atom_id res chain seq x y z
N MET A 1 -59.40 -18.15 -6.39
CA MET A 1 -59.37 -18.28 -7.86
C MET A 1 -58.85 -16.97 -8.37
N GLU A 2 -57.53 -16.79 -8.30
CA GLU A 2 -56.79 -15.73 -8.97
C GLU A 2 -55.59 -16.43 -9.59
N GLU A 3 -55.42 -16.19 -10.88
CA GLU A 3 -54.66 -16.99 -11.83
C GLU A 3 -53.15 -16.87 -11.59
N ASP A 4 -52.53 -18.03 -11.49
CA ASP A 4 -51.09 -18.26 -11.52
C ASP A 4 -50.65 -18.18 -12.98
N SER A 5 -50.31 -16.99 -13.48
CA SER A 5 -49.87 -16.79 -14.86
C SER A 5 -48.78 -15.74 -14.97
N ASP A 6 -47.55 -16.09 -14.57
CA ASP A 6 -46.37 -15.82 -15.41
C ASP A 6 -45.16 -16.62 -14.89
N SER A 7 -45.18 -17.94 -15.14
CA SER A 7 -43.98 -18.78 -14.96
C SER A 7 -43.23 -18.85 -16.29
N ASP A 8 -42.36 -17.87 -16.54
CA ASP A 8 -41.41 -17.91 -17.66
C ASP A 8 -40.45 -19.12 -17.48
N PRO A 9 -40.53 -20.15 -18.34
CA PRO A 9 -39.79 -21.39 -18.17
C PRO A 9 -38.31 -21.27 -18.57
N SER A 10 -37.85 -20.08 -18.98
CA SER A 10 -36.48 -19.84 -19.44
C SER A 10 -35.50 -19.34 -18.37
N VAL A 11 -35.98 -18.99 -17.17
CA VAL A 11 -35.11 -18.55 -16.07
C VAL A 11 -34.56 -19.79 -15.36
N PRO A 12 -33.26 -20.11 -15.48
CA PRO A 12 -32.73 -21.35 -14.90
C PRO A 12 -32.87 -21.29 -13.38
N ALA A 13 -33.37 -22.38 -12.79
CA ALA A 13 -33.44 -22.62 -11.33
C ALA A 13 -32.09 -22.40 -10.60
N MET A 14 -31.01 -22.21 -11.34
CA MET A 14 -29.69 -21.78 -10.89
C MET A 14 -29.68 -20.40 -10.20
N LEU A 15 -30.53 -19.46 -10.62
CA LEU A 15 -30.52 -18.09 -10.07
C LEU A 15 -31.19 -17.97 -8.70
N HIS A 16 -32.11 -18.87 -8.36
CA HIS A 16 -32.78 -18.85 -7.05
C HIS A 16 -31.91 -19.47 -5.93
N ARG A 17 -30.75 -20.06 -6.27
CA ARG A 17 -29.83 -20.70 -5.32
C ARG A 17 -28.66 -19.81 -4.89
N ILE A 18 -28.52 -18.61 -5.47
CA ILE A 18 -27.28 -17.83 -5.36
C ILE A 18 -27.15 -16.96 -4.11
N ARG A 19 -28.22 -16.58 -3.39
CA ARG A 19 -28.07 -15.60 -2.30
C ARG A 19 -28.49 -16.11 -0.93
N LYS A 20 -27.76 -17.10 -0.43
CA LYS A 20 -27.64 -17.34 1.02
C LYS A 20 -26.20 -17.07 1.45
N TYR A 21 -25.73 -15.85 1.21
CA TYR A 21 -24.52 -15.39 1.87
C TYR A 21 -24.81 -15.40 3.38
N PRO A 22 -23.94 -16.00 4.21
CA PRO A 22 -24.10 -15.92 5.65
C PRO A 22 -24.17 -14.44 6.03
N ARG A 23 -25.26 -14.05 6.70
CA ARG A 23 -25.47 -12.71 7.24
C ARG A 23 -24.21 -12.32 7.99
N PHE A 24 -23.48 -11.32 7.49
CA PHE A 24 -22.20 -10.89 8.04
C PHE A 24 -22.41 -10.61 9.53
N VAL A 25 -21.83 -11.46 10.37
CA VAL A 25 -21.83 -11.32 11.82
C VAL A 25 -21.22 -9.96 12.11
N ARG A 26 -21.87 -9.15 12.96
CA ARG A 26 -21.37 -7.88 13.49
C ARG A 26 -19.86 -7.99 13.72
N SER A 27 -19.05 -7.40 12.83
CA SER A 27 -17.61 -7.60 12.84
C SER A 27 -17.02 -6.79 13.97
N ASP A 28 -16.63 -7.46 15.05
CA ASP A 28 -15.82 -6.86 16.09
C ASP A 28 -14.48 -6.42 15.47
N LEU A 29 -14.33 -5.11 15.28
CA LEU A 29 -13.15 -4.50 14.68
C LEU A 29 -11.95 -4.47 15.64
N THR A 30 -12.09 -4.97 16.88
CA THR A 30 -11.02 -4.98 17.88
C THR A 30 -9.78 -5.69 17.38
N VAL A 31 -9.92 -6.86 16.75
CA VAL A 31 -8.79 -7.62 16.18
C VAL A 31 -8.10 -6.83 15.07
N TYR A 32 -8.88 -6.12 14.25
CA TYR A 32 -8.33 -5.27 13.19
C TYR A 32 -7.50 -4.13 13.78
N TRP A 33 -8.00 -3.41 14.78
CA TRP A 33 -7.26 -2.30 15.41
C TRP A 33 -5.98 -2.77 16.10
N ILE A 34 -6.00 -3.94 16.75
CA ILE A 34 -4.79 -4.56 17.33
C ILE A 34 -3.77 -4.87 16.23
N ALA A 35 -4.21 -5.49 15.13
CA ALA A 35 -3.35 -5.82 13.99
C ALA A 35 -2.82 -4.56 13.28
N ALA A 36 -3.63 -3.52 13.14
CA ALA A 36 -3.25 -2.23 12.59
C ALA A 36 -2.18 -1.54 13.44
N GLY A 37 -2.35 -1.53 14.77
CA GLY A 37 -1.36 -1.02 15.69
C GLY A 37 -0.04 -1.80 15.61
N LEU A 38 -0.11 -3.13 15.61
CA LEU A 38 1.05 -4.00 15.43
C LEU A 38 1.77 -3.72 14.11
N ARG A 39 1.03 -3.53 13.01
CA ARG A 39 1.60 -3.20 11.69
C ARG A 39 2.41 -1.90 11.74
N VAL A 40 1.88 -0.85 12.35
CA VAL A 40 2.59 0.44 12.49
C VAL A 40 3.85 0.27 13.34
N VAL A 41 3.75 -0.44 14.47
CA VAL A 41 4.91 -0.72 15.34
C VAL A 41 6.00 -1.49 14.59
N LEU A 42 5.65 -2.56 13.88
CA LEU A 42 6.59 -3.34 13.08
C LEU A 42 7.22 -2.54 11.93
N THR A 43 6.50 -1.55 11.39
CA THR A 43 7.01 -0.65 10.34
C THR A 43 8.14 0.24 10.87
N LEU A 44 8.03 0.69 12.12
CA LEU A 44 9.00 1.58 12.78
C LEU A 44 10.18 0.82 13.40
N LEU A 45 9.98 -0.45 13.76
CA LEU A 45 11.03 -1.26 14.37
C LEU A 45 12.17 -1.54 13.38
N PRO A 46 13.44 -1.37 13.80
CA PRO A 46 14.57 -1.76 12.98
C PRO A 46 14.56 -3.28 12.81
N GLN A 47 14.59 -3.74 11.56
CA GLN A 47 14.70 -5.16 11.26
C GLN A 47 16.18 -5.54 11.24
N SER A 48 16.57 -6.46 12.12
CA SER A 48 17.93 -7.03 12.18
C SER A 48 18.13 -8.21 11.23
N GLY A 49 17.11 -8.54 10.42
CA GLY A 49 17.21 -9.59 9.40
C GLY A 49 18.16 -9.16 8.29
N TYR A 50 18.91 -10.13 7.74
CA TYR A 50 19.65 -9.89 6.51
C TYR A 50 18.66 -9.51 5.43
N ILE A 51 18.80 -8.29 4.95
CA ILE A 51 18.10 -7.84 3.78
C ILE A 51 19.05 -7.92 2.59
N HIS A 52 18.58 -8.48 1.49
CA HIS A 52 19.43 -8.52 0.31
C HIS A 52 19.66 -7.07 -0.17
N PRO A 53 20.90 -6.69 -0.49
CA PRO A 53 21.22 -5.33 -0.92
C PRO A 53 20.40 -4.84 -2.13
N ASP A 54 20.04 -5.72 -3.07
CA ASP A 54 19.22 -5.38 -4.24
C ASP A 54 17.80 -4.93 -3.84
N GLU A 55 17.20 -5.50 -2.79
CA GLU A 55 15.90 -5.06 -2.28
C GLU A 55 15.92 -3.59 -1.84
N PHE A 56 17.05 -3.09 -1.33
CA PHE A 56 17.23 -1.68 -0.95
C PHE A 56 17.68 -0.80 -2.13
N PHE A 57 18.62 -1.29 -2.92
CA PHE A 57 19.30 -0.50 -3.95
C PHE A 57 18.51 -0.41 -5.26
N GLN A 58 17.54 -1.30 -5.49
CA GLN A 58 16.86 -1.38 -6.78
C GLN A 58 15.66 -0.44 -6.91
N SER A 59 15.29 0.34 -5.90
CA SER A 59 14.18 1.31 -6.03
C SER A 59 14.34 2.55 -5.18
N THR A 60 14.32 2.40 -3.85
CA THR A 60 14.26 3.53 -2.92
C THR A 60 15.52 4.40 -2.98
N GLU A 61 16.69 3.77 -3.08
CA GLU A 61 17.98 4.49 -3.15
C GLU A 61 18.05 5.47 -4.31
N VAL A 62 17.48 5.12 -5.47
CA VAL A 62 17.54 5.95 -6.68
C VAL A 62 16.83 7.29 -6.47
N VAL A 63 15.64 7.26 -5.87
CA VAL A 63 14.86 8.47 -5.57
C VAL A 63 15.49 9.27 -4.43
N ILE A 64 16.04 8.59 -3.42
CA ILE A 64 16.69 9.26 -2.28
C ILE A 64 17.93 10.03 -2.73
N GLY A 65 18.81 9.42 -3.54
CA GLY A 65 19.99 10.12 -4.03
C GLY A 65 19.63 11.32 -4.90
N ASP A 66 18.57 11.21 -5.70
CA ASP A 66 18.10 12.32 -6.53
C ASP A 66 17.53 13.49 -5.70
N ILE A 67 16.76 13.21 -4.64
CA ILE A 67 16.11 14.25 -3.82
C ILE A 67 17.08 14.85 -2.79
N PHE A 68 17.79 14.01 -2.05
CA PHE A 68 18.66 14.41 -0.94
C PHE A 68 20.11 14.67 -1.36
N ASN A 69 20.46 14.42 -2.63
CA ASN A 69 21.81 14.59 -3.17
C ASN A 69 22.89 13.83 -2.37
N VAL A 70 22.52 12.63 -1.91
CA VAL A 70 23.42 11.71 -1.19
C VAL A 70 24.22 10.93 -2.22
N GLU A 71 25.49 10.65 -1.92
CA GLU A 71 26.32 9.79 -2.75
C GLU A 71 25.68 8.40 -2.87
N ASN A 72 25.23 8.05 -4.07
CA ASN A 72 24.62 6.75 -4.37
C ASN A 72 25.11 6.21 -5.73
N SER A 73 25.03 4.90 -5.90
CA SER A 73 25.36 4.24 -7.17
C SER A 73 24.07 3.81 -7.85
N LYS A 74 23.56 4.64 -8.78
CA LYS A 74 22.34 4.28 -9.52
C LYS A 74 22.51 2.94 -10.24
N PRO A 75 21.61 1.96 -10.03
CA PRO A 75 21.63 0.69 -10.74
C PRO A 75 21.63 0.91 -12.24
N TRP A 76 22.33 0.05 -12.97
CA TRP A 76 22.42 0.12 -14.43
C TRP A 76 21.05 0.08 -15.10
N GLU A 77 20.05 -0.52 -14.46
CA GLU A 77 18.69 -0.66 -14.96
C GLU A 77 17.94 0.67 -15.18
N PHE A 78 18.35 1.72 -14.46
CA PHE A 78 17.79 3.06 -14.54
C PHE A 78 18.71 4.05 -15.26
N LYS A 79 19.83 3.58 -15.83
CA LYS A 79 20.73 4.44 -16.60
C LYS A 79 20.15 4.69 -17.98
N VAL A 80 20.28 5.93 -18.45
CA VAL A 80 19.81 6.36 -19.79
C VAL A 80 20.51 5.60 -20.92
N SER A 81 21.72 5.07 -20.68
CA SER A 81 22.45 4.26 -21.66
C SER A 81 21.81 2.89 -21.93
N TYR A 82 21.15 2.28 -20.94
CA TYR A 82 20.52 0.96 -21.06
C TYR A 82 19.23 0.89 -20.22
N PRO A 83 18.17 1.66 -20.57
CA PRO A 83 16.96 1.74 -19.76
C PRO A 83 16.16 0.44 -19.91
N VAL A 84 16.10 -0.36 -18.84
CA VAL A 84 15.29 -1.59 -18.79
C VAL A 84 14.15 -1.48 -17.77
N ARG A 85 14.22 -0.54 -16.81
CA ARG A 85 13.15 -0.26 -15.85
C ARG A 85 12.72 1.19 -15.88
N SER A 86 11.42 1.42 -15.76
CA SER A 86 10.86 2.76 -15.60
C SER A 86 10.96 3.20 -14.15
N ILE A 87 11.48 4.41 -13.93
CA ILE A 87 11.59 5.04 -12.61
C ILE A 87 10.30 5.76 -12.19
N ALA A 88 9.39 5.99 -13.16
CA ALA A 88 8.14 6.73 -12.96
C ALA A 88 7.25 6.19 -11.81
N PRO A 89 6.95 4.88 -11.70
CA PRO A 89 6.11 4.39 -10.60
C PRO A 89 6.75 4.59 -9.23
N ILE A 90 8.08 4.52 -9.16
CA ILE A 90 8.83 4.72 -7.91
C ILE A 90 8.72 6.20 -7.49
N TYR A 91 8.92 7.12 -8.43
CA TYR A 91 8.72 8.56 -8.18
C TYR A 91 7.28 8.93 -7.85
N LEU A 92 6.29 8.28 -8.46
CA LEU A 92 4.88 8.53 -8.18
C LEU A 92 4.57 8.23 -6.71
N VAL A 93 5.05 7.10 -6.20
CA VAL A 93 4.76 6.66 -4.83
C VAL A 93 5.66 7.37 -3.80
N LEU A 94 6.96 7.48 -4.07
CA LEU A 94 7.95 7.94 -3.09
C LEU A 94 8.42 9.38 -3.30
N GLY A 95 8.29 9.94 -4.51
CA GLY A 95 8.83 11.25 -4.84
C GLY A 95 8.21 12.38 -4.03
N ALA A 96 6.88 12.49 -4.03
CA ALA A 96 6.17 13.50 -3.25
C ALA A 96 6.43 13.43 -1.74
N PRO A 97 6.28 12.28 -1.05
CA PRO A 97 6.50 12.21 0.40
C PRO A 97 7.96 12.50 0.79
N LEU A 98 8.95 12.05 0.01
CA LEU A 98 10.36 12.35 0.28
C LEU A 98 10.69 13.83 0.00
N PHE A 99 10.09 14.44 -1.02
CA PHE A 99 10.27 15.87 -1.29
C PHE A 99 9.67 16.75 -0.20
N ILE A 100 8.47 16.41 0.29
CA ILE A 100 7.85 17.09 1.44
C ILE A 100 8.74 16.94 2.68
N LEU A 101 9.28 15.75 2.94
CA LEU A 101 10.20 15.53 4.05
C LEU A 101 11.44 16.43 3.94
N LYS A 102 12.04 16.53 2.75
CA LYS A 102 13.18 17.42 2.51
C LYS A 102 12.82 18.88 2.78
N LEU A 103 11.70 19.35 2.25
CA LEU A 103 11.26 20.74 2.46
C LEU A 103 11.04 21.05 3.96
N LEU A 104 10.43 20.13 4.70
CA LEU A 104 10.24 20.27 6.14
C LEU A 104 11.59 20.24 6.87
N ALA A 105 12.49 19.35 6.49
CA ALA A 105 13.82 19.26 7.09
C ALA A 105 14.61 20.56 6.90
N ASP A 106 14.59 21.13 5.69
CA ASP A 106 15.24 22.40 5.38
C ASP A 106 14.60 23.55 6.18
N TRP A 107 13.27 23.54 6.34
CA TRP A 107 12.55 24.57 7.11
C TRP A 107 12.87 24.51 8.61
N PHE A 108 12.95 23.32 9.19
CA PHE A 108 13.26 23.12 10.62
C PHE A 108 14.76 22.96 10.92
N GLN A 109 15.63 23.04 9.91
CA GLN A 109 17.08 22.78 10.00
C GLN A 109 17.41 21.43 10.65
N LEU A 110 16.65 20.39 10.32
CA LEU A 110 16.85 19.04 10.83
C LEU A 110 17.72 18.20 9.89
N ASN A 111 18.63 17.42 10.46
CA ASN A 111 19.38 16.45 9.68
C ASN A 111 18.56 15.15 9.50
N VAL A 112 17.84 15.06 8.38
CA VAL A 112 17.02 13.89 8.03
C VAL A 112 17.76 12.84 7.21
N THR A 113 19.02 13.08 6.85
CA THR A 113 19.84 12.18 6.00
C THR A 113 20.42 11.01 6.80
N THR A 114 19.76 10.60 7.88
CA THR A 114 20.15 9.44 8.67
C THR A 114 19.62 8.18 7.98
N PRO A 115 20.41 7.09 7.87
CA PRO A 115 19.98 5.84 7.21
C PRO A 115 18.65 5.29 7.72
N TYR A 116 18.39 5.45 9.03
CA TYR A 116 17.13 5.05 9.64
C TYR A 116 15.92 5.81 9.06
N ILE A 117 15.99 7.14 8.97
CA ILE A 117 14.88 7.97 8.46
C ILE A 117 14.63 7.67 6.98
N LEU A 118 15.71 7.58 6.21
CA LEU A 118 15.69 7.26 4.79
C LEU A 118 15.09 5.87 4.50
N LEU A 119 15.20 4.94 5.45
CA LEU A 119 14.59 3.61 5.38
C LEU A 119 13.14 3.59 5.88
N VAL A 120 12.84 4.27 6.98
CA VAL A 120 11.52 4.23 7.63
C VAL A 120 10.46 5.02 6.87
N VAL A 121 10.83 6.15 6.25
CA VAL A 121 9.86 7.01 5.55
C VAL A 121 9.18 6.28 4.38
N PRO A 122 9.91 5.62 3.45
CA PRO A 122 9.29 4.79 2.43
C PRO A 122 8.39 3.71 3.01
N ARG A 123 8.79 3.06 4.11
CA ARG A 123 7.97 2.04 4.78
C ARG A 123 6.67 2.62 5.32
N LEU A 124 6.69 3.82 5.90
CA LEU A 124 5.50 4.51 6.36
C LEU A 124 4.56 4.86 5.20
N VAL A 125 5.09 5.24 4.04
CA VAL A 125 4.28 5.48 2.83
C VAL A 125 3.55 4.20 2.41
N PHE A 126 4.26 3.08 2.31
CA PHE A 126 3.62 1.80 1.98
C PHE A 126 2.64 1.33 3.07
N CYS A 127 2.94 1.58 4.34
CA CYS A 127 2.03 1.30 5.45
C CYS A 127 0.75 2.14 5.34
N ALA A 128 0.85 3.43 5.02
CA ALA A 128 -0.29 4.30 4.77
C ALA A 128 -1.14 3.82 3.58
N LEU A 129 -0.49 3.45 2.46
CA LEU A 129 -1.17 2.88 1.31
C LEU A 129 -1.89 1.57 1.65
N SER A 130 -1.32 0.74 2.55
CA SER A 130 -1.99 -0.48 3.00
C SER A 130 -3.34 -0.21 3.69
N PHE A 131 -3.46 0.90 4.43
CA PHE A 131 -4.72 1.30 5.06
C PHE A 131 -5.77 1.75 4.05
N VAL A 132 -5.35 2.30 2.91
CA VAL A 132 -6.28 2.61 1.79
C VAL A 132 -6.89 1.33 1.24
N THR A 133 -6.08 0.27 1.11
CA THR A 133 -6.56 -1.05 0.70
C THR A 133 -7.52 -1.64 1.73
N ASP A 134 -7.17 -1.60 3.02
CA ASP A 134 -8.05 -2.07 4.10
C ASP A 134 -9.40 -1.34 4.08
N PHE A 135 -9.39 -0.02 3.92
CA PHE A 135 -10.60 0.79 3.80
C PHE A 135 -11.43 0.41 2.58
N SER A 136 -10.78 0.19 1.43
CA SER A 136 -11.47 -0.22 0.20
C SER A 136 -12.19 -1.56 0.37
N ILE A 137 -11.52 -2.53 0.98
CA ILE A 137 -12.11 -3.85 1.30
C ILE A 137 -13.28 -3.68 2.28
N TYR A 138 -13.10 -2.91 3.35
CA TYR A 138 -14.17 -2.63 4.31
C TYR A 138 -15.40 -2.03 3.64
N ARG A 139 -15.21 -1.09 2.71
CA ARG A 139 -16.30 -0.47 1.94
C ARG A 139 -17.02 -1.47 1.04
N ILE A 140 -16.29 -2.33 0.34
CA ILE A 140 -16.88 -3.38 -0.51
C ILE A 140 -17.69 -4.36 0.34
N CYS A 141 -17.14 -4.83 1.46
CA CYS A 141 -17.85 -5.74 2.37
C CYS A 141 -19.12 -5.13 2.95
N LYS A 142 -19.11 -3.83 3.26
CA LYS A 142 -20.31 -3.13 3.74
C LYS A 142 -21.38 -3.03 2.66
N LEU A 143 -21.00 -2.71 1.41
CA LEU A 143 -21.93 -2.61 0.29
C LEU A 143 -22.60 -3.95 -0.07
N GLU A 144 -21.93 -5.08 0.12
CA GLU A 144 -22.52 -6.42 -0.08
C GLU A 144 -23.37 -6.88 1.11
N GLY A 145 -23.27 -6.22 2.26
CA GLY A 145 -23.98 -6.54 3.49
C GLY A 145 -25.28 -5.77 3.72
N ASP A 146 -25.46 -4.63 3.03
CA ASP A 146 -26.69 -3.82 2.98
C ASP A 146 -27.62 -4.31 1.84
#